data_AF-A0A530QP87-F1
#
_entry.id   AF-A0A530QP87-F1
#
_cell.length_a   1.000
_cell.length_b   1.000
_cell.length_c   1.000
_cell.angle_alpha   90.00
_cell.angle_beta   90.00
_cell.angle_gamma   90.00
#
_symmetry.space_group_name_H-M   'P 1'
#
loop_
_entity.id
_entity.type
_entity.pdbx_description
1 polymer ?
#
loop_
_entity_poly.entity_id
_entity_poly.type
_entity_poly.pdbx_seq_one_letter_code
_entity_poly.pdbx_strand_id
1 'polypeptide(L)'
;FNNKIRAIPAGKMLRVELVAKGVVHWSSDKWLTVRDDRTAENAFGVHLVDLPVDRLPQGSTIVFTFFWPDNGGWENVDFTVGVDAQS
;
A
#
# COMPACT_ATOMS: atom_id res chain seq x y z
N PHE A 1 -10.96 5.42 -4.90
CA PHE A 1 -9.70 5.84 -4.27
C PHE A 1 -9.36 7.29 -4.62
N ASN A 2 -9.68 8.26 -3.74
CA ASN A 2 -9.56 9.69 -4.05
C ASN A 2 -8.43 10.45 -3.31
N ASN A 3 -7.66 9.76 -2.46
CA ASN A 3 -6.45 10.32 -1.82
C ASN A 3 -5.22 9.57 -2.32
N LYS A 4 -4.62 10.06 -3.42
CA LYS A 4 -3.37 9.53 -3.95
C LYS A 4 -2.21 10.43 -3.53
N ILE A 5 -1.67 10.19 -2.33
CA ILE A 5 -0.38 10.79 -1.97
C ILE A 5 0.66 10.30 -2.98
N ARG A 6 1.57 11.18 -3.41
CA ARG A 6 2.63 10.81 -4.37
C ARG A 6 3.89 10.32 -3.69
N ALA A 7 4.08 10.66 -2.43
CA ALA A 7 5.22 10.25 -1.64
C ALA A 7 4.90 10.21 -0.14
N ILE A 8 5.70 9.45 0.61
CA ILE A 8 5.81 9.48 2.06
C ILE A 8 7.23 9.90 2.48
N PRO A 9 7.43 10.49 3.66
CA PRO A 9 8.76 10.68 4.20
C PRO A 9 9.47 9.34 4.49
N ALA A 10 10.78 9.29 4.31
CA ALA A 10 11.63 8.20 4.79
C ALA A 10 11.45 7.98 6.30
N GLY A 11 11.53 6.73 6.75
CA GLY A 11 11.28 6.38 8.15
C GLY A 11 9.80 6.28 8.54
N LYS A 12 8.86 6.34 7.58
CA LYS A 12 7.42 6.22 7.82
C LYS A 12 6.83 4.96 7.19
N MET A 13 5.78 4.46 7.83
CA MET A 13 4.93 3.41 7.26
C MET A 13 3.98 4.00 6.21
N LEU A 14 3.60 3.20 5.22
CA LEU A 14 2.51 3.51 4.31
C LEU A 14 1.24 2.83 4.81
N ARG A 15 0.28 3.61 5.33
CA ARG A 15 -1.07 3.10 5.63
C ARG A 15 -1.93 3.12 4.37
N VAL A 16 -2.51 1.98 4.04
CA VAL A 16 -3.52 1.87 2.99
C VAL A 16 -4.87 1.64 3.65
N GLU A 17 -5.87 2.44 3.25
CA GLU A 17 -7.25 2.34 3.71
C GLU A 17 -8.16 1.98 2.53
N LEU A 18 -8.95 0.92 2.68
CA LEU A 18 -9.90 0.41 1.69
C LEU A 18 -11.32 0.48 2.27
N VAL A 19 -12.31 0.59 1.39
CA VAL A 19 -13.74 0.59 1.76
C VAL A 19 -14.31 -0.81 1.98
N ALA A 20 -13.51 -1.85 1.73
CA ALA A 20 -13.88 -3.25 1.87
C ALA A 20 -12.63 -4.08 2.15
N LYS A 21 -12.83 -5.33 2.59
CA LYS A 21 -11.74 -6.29 2.80
C LYS A 21 -10.92 -6.43 1.53
N GLY A 22 -9.61 -6.27 1.65
CA GLY A 22 -8.68 -6.42 0.54
C GLY A 22 -7.35 -7.04 0.94
N VAL A 23 -6.62 -7.46 -0.07
CA VAL A 23 -5.19 -7.80 0.02
C VAL A 23 -4.44 -6.72 -0.75
N VAL A 24 -3.47 -6.09 -0.08
CA VAL A 24 -2.54 -5.18 -0.74
C VAL A 24 -1.39 -6.01 -1.25
N HIS A 25 -1.31 -6.12 -2.58
CA HIS A 25 -0.23 -6.80 -3.30
C HIS A 25 0.81 -5.75 -3.67
N TRP A 26 2.04 -5.86 -3.16
CA TRP A 26 3.01 -4.78 -3.25
C TRP A 26 4.45 -5.22 -3.39
N SER A 27 5.27 -4.30 -3.89
CA SER A 27 6.71 -4.45 -4.06
C SER A 27 7.42 -3.10 -3.87
N SER A 28 8.67 -3.16 -3.44
CA SER A 28 9.60 -2.02 -3.38
C SER A 28 10.79 -2.17 -4.32
N ASP A 29 10.79 -3.21 -5.15
CA ASP A 29 11.91 -3.62 -6.02
C ASP A 29 11.43 -3.99 -7.43
N LYS A 30 10.45 -3.23 -7.94
CA LYS A 30 9.88 -3.38 -9.29
C LYS A 30 9.30 -4.78 -9.57
N TRP A 31 8.54 -5.30 -8.61
CA TRP A 31 7.91 -6.62 -8.66
C TRP A 31 8.88 -7.81 -8.64
N LEU A 32 10.17 -7.60 -8.32
CA LEU A 32 11.11 -8.71 -8.13
C LEU A 32 10.77 -9.53 -6.88
N THR A 33 10.42 -8.84 -5.79
CA THR A 33 9.87 -9.43 -4.57
C THR A 33 8.46 -8.90 -4.34
N VAL A 34 7.53 -9.83 -4.19
CA VAL A 34 6.12 -9.54 -3.94
C VAL A 34 5.79 -9.82 -2.48
N ARG A 35 4.96 -8.96 -1.89
CA ARG A 35 4.37 -9.15 -0.57
C ARG A 35 2.86 -8.93 -0.65
N ASP A 36 2.12 -9.72 0.12
CA ASP A 36 0.67 -9.65 0.22
C ASP A 36 0.28 -9.43 1.68
N ASP A 37 -0.27 -8.26 1.97
CA ASP A 37 -0.76 -7.94 3.31
C ASP A 37 -2.29 -7.76 3.31
N ARG A 38 -2.97 -8.47 4.23
CA ARG A 38 -4.43 -8.39 4.37
C ARG A 38 -4.82 -7.18 5.20
N THR A 39 -5.86 -6.47 4.77
CA THR A 39 -6.47 -5.42 5.60
C THR A 39 -7.18 -6.00 6.82
N ALA A 40 -7.09 -5.30 7.95
CA ALA A 40 -7.94 -5.52 9.13
C ALA A 40 -9.01 -4.43 9.22
N GLU A 41 -10.22 -4.82 9.62
CA GLU A 41 -11.32 -3.88 9.87
C GLU A 41 -11.13 -3.20 11.23
N ASN A 42 -11.30 -1.88 11.28
CA ASN A 42 -11.32 -1.14 12.55
C ASN A 42 -12.76 -1.00 13.09
N ALA A 43 -12.90 -0.39 14.27
CA ALA A 43 -14.21 -0.21 14.93
C ALA A 43 -15.23 0.64 14.13
N PHE A 44 -14.79 1.32 13.06
CA PHE A 44 -15.62 2.16 12.20
C PHE A 44 -15.93 1.51 10.84
N GLY A 45 -15.59 0.23 10.66
CA GLY A 45 -15.81 -0.50 9.40
C GLY A 45 -14.83 -0.13 8.28
N VAL A 46 -13.74 0.55 8.60
CA VAL A 46 -12.68 0.86 7.63
C VAL A 46 -11.64 -0.25 7.64
N HIS A 47 -11.32 -0.77 6.47
CA HIS A 47 -10.29 -1.77 6.29
C HIS A 47 -8.95 -1.11 6.06
N LEU A 48 -7.94 -1.42 6.88
CA LEU A 48 -6.62 -0.80 6.77
C LEU A 48 -5.48 -1.80 6.96
N VAL A 49 -4.31 -1.45 6.42
CA VAL A 49 -3.05 -2.14 6.65
C VAL A 49 -1.88 -1.16 6.62
N ASP A 50 -0.89 -1.37 7.48
CA ASP A 50 0.37 -0.63 7.50
C ASP A 50 1.44 -1.45 6.81
N LEU A 51 1.94 -0.98 5.66
CA LEU A 51 3.01 -1.64 4.94
C LEU A 51 4.35 -1.32 5.62
N PRO A 52 5.21 -2.34 5.91
CA PRO A 52 6.50 -2.17 6.58
C PRO A 52 7.57 -1.58 5.66
N VAL A 53 7.38 -0.32 5.26
CA VAL A 53 8.24 0.41 4.30
C VAL A 53 9.08 1.50 4.97
N ASP A 54 9.04 1.61 6.29
CA ASP A 54 9.79 2.59 7.10
C ASP A 54 11.30 2.49 6.92
N ARG A 55 11.81 1.32 6.56
CA ARG A 55 13.24 1.09 6.33
C ARG A 55 13.71 1.31 4.90
N LEU A 56 12.81 1.68 3.99
CA LEU A 56 13.21 1.97 2.61
C LEU A 56 14.04 3.26 2.56
N PRO A 57 15.14 3.27 1.79
CA PRO A 57 15.94 4.48 1.63
C PRO A 57 15.15 5.55 0.85
N GLN A 58 15.51 6.82 1.07
CA GLN A 58 15.04 7.92 0.24
C GLN A 58 15.32 7.62 -1.25
N GLY A 59 14.37 7.99 -2.12
CA GLY A 59 14.40 7.70 -3.55
C GLY A 59 13.82 6.33 -3.91
N SER A 60 13.41 5.53 -2.91
CA SER A 60 12.68 4.28 -3.17
C SER A 60 11.30 4.54 -3.75
N THR A 61 10.77 3.53 -4.43
CA THR A 61 9.41 3.55 -4.97
C THR A 61 8.69 2.29 -4.52
N ILE A 62 7.51 2.48 -3.94
CA ILE A 62 6.58 1.43 -3.57
C ILE A 62 5.54 1.35 -4.68
N VAL A 63 5.34 0.16 -5.24
CA VAL A 63 4.29 -0.12 -6.23
C VAL A 63 3.34 -1.14 -5.62
N PHE A 64 2.04 -0.92 -5.76
CA PHE A 64 1.04 -1.83 -5.22
C PHE A 64 -0.26 -1.82 -6.03
N THR A 65 -1.03 -2.89 -5.88
CA THR A 65 -2.41 -3.02 -6.36
C THR A 65 -3.25 -3.75 -5.31
N PHE A 66 -4.55 -3.90 -5.56
CA PHE A 66 -5.47 -4.57 -4.64
C PHE A 66 -6.07 -5.82 -5.28
N PHE A 67 -6.12 -6.88 -4.48
CA PHE A 67 -6.97 -8.03 -4.74
C PHE A 67 -8.17 -7.98 -3.80
N TRP A 68 -9.36 -8.23 -4.34
CA TRP A 68 -10.66 -8.18 -3.66
C TRP A 68 -11.18 -9.60 -3.40
N PRO A 69 -10.97 -10.18 -2.19
CA PRO A 69 -11.29 -11.59 -1.94
C PRO A 69 -12.77 -11.93 -2.10
N ASP A 70 -13.65 -10.97 -1.82
CA ASP A 70 -15.10 -11.20 -1.80
C ASP A 70 -15.68 -11.39 -3.23
N ASN A 71 -15.01 -10.87 -4.27
CA ASN A 71 -15.40 -11.07 -5.67
C ASN A 71 -14.35 -11.80 -6.53
N GLY A 72 -13.18 -12.11 -5.96
CA GLY A 72 -12.08 -12.82 -6.63
C GLY A 72 -11.37 -12.00 -7.71
N GLY A 73 -11.49 -10.68 -7.68
CA GLY A 73 -10.98 -9.78 -8.72
C GLY A 73 -9.81 -8.90 -8.30
N TRP A 74 -9.11 -8.37 -9.30
CA TRP A 74 -8.06 -7.36 -9.13
C TRP A 74 -8.59 -5.96 -9.39
N GLU A 75 -7.97 -4.97 -8.77
CA GLU A 75 -8.22 -3.55 -9.06
C GLU A 75 -7.81 -3.16 -10.50
N ASN A 76 -6.93 -3.97 -11.14
CA ASN A 76 -6.42 -3.78 -12.52
C ASN A 76 -5.70 -2.43 -12.72
N VAL A 77 -5.24 -1.81 -11.64
CA VAL A 77 -4.46 -0.57 -11.64
C VAL A 77 -3.33 -0.72 -10.64
N ASP A 78 -2.12 -0.37 -11.07
CA ASP A 78 -0.98 -0.19 -10.19
C ASP A 78 -0.93 1.24 -9.67
N PHE A 79 -0.70 1.38 -8.36
CA PHE A 79 -0.48 2.63 -7.67
C PHE A 79 0.99 2.73 -7.28
N THR A 80 1.51 3.96 -7.25
CA THR A 80 2.92 4.23 -6.98
C THR A 80 3.06 5.32 -5.93
N VAL A 81 3.93 5.10 -4.95
CA VAL A 81 4.29 6.05 -3.90
C VAL A 81 5.81 6.12 -3.78
N GLY A 82 6.37 7.33 -3.87
CA GLY A 82 7.79 7.59 -3.61
C GLY A 82 8.13 7.67 -2.12
N VAL A 83 9.40 7.49 -1.79
CA VAL A 83 9.95 7.75 -0.45
C VAL A 83 10.87 8.97 -0.52
N ASP A 84 10.44 10.09 0.06
CA ASP A 84 11.14 11.37 0.01
C ASP A 84 11.80 11.72 1.35
N ALA A 85 12.60 12.80 1.37
CA ALA A 85 13.20 13.29 2.60
C ALA A 85 12.12 13.75 3.60
N GLN A 86 12.40 13.57 4.90
CA GLN A 86 11.58 14.18 5.94
C GLN A 86 11.82 15.69 5.92
N SER A 87 10.75 16.46 5.67
CA SER A 87 10.75 17.93 5.73
C SER A 87 10.64 18.42 7.16
#